data_AF-A0A542I3A0-F1
#
_entry.id   AF-A0A542I3A0-F1
#
_cell.length_a   1.000
_cell.length_b   1.000
_cell.length_c   1.000
_cell.angle_alpha   90.00
_cell.angle_beta   90.00
_cell.angle_gamma   90.00
#
_symmetry.space_group_name_H-M   'P 1'
#
loop_
_entity.id
_entity.type
_entity.pdbx_description
1 polymer ?
#
loop_
_entity_poly.entity_id
_entity_poly.type
_entity_poly.pdbx_seq_one_letter_code
_entity_poly.pdbx_strand_id
1 'polypeptide(L)' 'MNAEQAAASAMPTETVDDERPDLSNANVREDLALAGRCALVHLPTGRTCLLQLRHQGPCEFHGPQEAQDVVSGGD' A
#
# COMPACT_ATOMS: atom_id res chain seq x y z
N MET A 1 8.24 53.98 6.17
CA MET A 1 7.28 53.26 7.03
C MET A 1 6.43 52.40 6.12
N ASN A 2 6.64 51.09 6.13
CA ASN A 2 5.67 50.07 5.73
C ASN A 2 6.14 48.79 6.44
N ALA A 3 5.31 48.26 7.33
CA ALA A 3 5.59 47.12 8.17
C ALA A 3 4.39 46.16 8.11
N GLU A 4 4.63 44.96 7.59
CA GLU A 4 3.76 43.79 7.76
C GLU A 4 4.65 42.56 7.56
N GLN A 5 5.23 42.06 8.66
CA GLN A 5 4.74 40.97 9.51
C GLN A 5 5.09 39.59 8.94
N ALA A 6 6.22 39.06 9.42
CA ALA A 6 6.58 37.66 9.36
C ALA A 6 5.60 36.84 10.21
N ALA A 7 4.87 35.93 9.56
CA ALA A 7 4.10 34.89 10.24
C ALA A 7 4.76 33.55 9.91
N ALA A 8 5.54 33.06 10.87
CA ALA A 8 5.93 31.67 10.97
C ALA A 8 4.67 30.83 11.15
N SER A 9 4.12 30.32 10.05
CA SER A 9 3.14 29.24 10.13
C SER A 9 3.90 27.95 10.31
N ALA A 10 4.04 27.55 11.58
CA ALA A 10 4.27 26.16 11.94
C ALA A 10 3.20 25.33 11.24
N MET A 11 3.59 24.72 10.13
CA MET A 11 2.76 23.79 9.38
C MET A 11 2.34 22.67 10.34
N PRO A 12 1.03 22.40 10.48
CA PRO A 12 0.55 21.38 11.39
C PRO A 12 1.20 20.05 10.98
N THR A 13 1.76 19.35 11.98
CA THR A 13 2.12 17.94 11.84
C THR A 13 0.81 17.17 11.77
N GLU A 14 0.15 17.25 10.62
CA GLU A 14 -0.95 16.37 10.32
C GLU A 14 -0.31 15.03 9.98
N THR A 15 -0.30 14.14 10.96
CA THR A 15 -0.34 12.70 10.71
C THR A 15 -1.69 12.42 10.05
N VAL A 16 -1.86 12.90 8.82
CA VAL A 16 -2.88 12.35 7.93
C VAL A 16 -2.35 10.98 7.63
N ASP A 17 -3.08 9.97 8.08
CA ASP A 17 -3.08 8.68 7.41
C ASP A 17 -3.46 8.98 5.97
N ASP A 18 -2.43 9.27 5.16
CA ASP A 18 -2.50 9.77 3.80
C ASP A 18 -2.87 8.58 2.92
N GLU A 19 -4.09 8.05 3.13
CA GLU A 19 -4.74 7.10 2.23
C GLU A 19 -5.11 7.85 0.94
N ARG A 20 -4.14 8.50 0.28
CA ARG A 20 -4.31 9.07 -1.05
C ARG A 20 -4.62 7.91 -1.98
N PRO A 21 -5.89 7.67 -2.35
CA PRO A 21 -6.24 6.54 -3.18
C PRO A 21 -5.68 6.72 -4.59
N ASP A 22 -5.34 7.95 -4.98
CA ASP A 22 -4.60 8.28 -6.20
C ASP A 22 -3.15 7.73 -6.21
N LEU A 23 -2.60 7.35 -5.06
CA LEU A 23 -1.30 6.67 -4.94
C LEU A 23 -1.44 5.14 -4.88
N SER A 24 -2.67 4.62 -4.75
CA SER A 24 -2.95 3.19 -4.78
C SER A 24 -2.65 2.63 -6.16
N ASN A 25 -1.66 1.74 -6.24
CA ASN A 25 -1.30 1.10 -7.49
C ASN A 25 -2.22 -0.11 -7.71
N ALA A 26 -3.05 -0.10 -8.76
CA ALA A 26 -3.93 -1.23 -9.08
C ALA A 26 -3.19 -2.57 -9.33
N ASN A 27 -1.87 -2.53 -9.58
CA ASN A 27 -1.03 -3.73 -9.67
C ASN A 27 -0.56 -4.26 -8.31
N VAL A 28 -0.89 -3.60 -7.19
CA VAL A 28 -0.44 -3.98 -5.85
C VAL A 28 -1.63 -3.99 -4.90
N ARG A 29 -1.86 -5.12 -4.22
CA ARG A 29 -2.82 -5.17 -3.10
C ARG A 29 -2.15 -4.66 -1.83
N GLU A 30 -2.35 -3.39 -1.51
CA GLU A 30 -1.73 -2.73 -0.35
C GLU A 30 -1.95 -3.50 0.96
N ASP A 31 -3.14 -4.02 1.17
CA ASP A 31 -3.51 -4.90 2.27
C ASP A 31 -2.55 -6.10 2.48
N LEU A 32 -2.15 -6.77 1.38
CA LEU A 32 -1.13 -7.83 1.43
C LEU A 32 0.29 -7.28 1.57
N ALA A 33 0.56 -6.10 1.03
CA ALA A 33 1.86 -5.45 1.12
C ALA A 33 2.15 -5.01 2.56
N LEU A 34 1.13 -4.51 3.26
CA LEU A 34 1.15 -4.18 4.69
C LEU A 34 1.38 -5.43 5.54
N ALA A 35 0.85 -6.58 5.14
CA ALA A 35 1.15 -7.89 5.73
C ALA A 35 2.56 -8.43 5.38
N GLY A 36 3.42 -7.63 4.72
CA GLY A 36 4.79 -8.02 4.36
C GLY A 36 4.88 -8.99 3.19
N ARG A 37 3.84 -9.08 2.35
CA ARG A 37 3.84 -9.89 1.12
C ARG A 37 4.23 -9.07 -0.11
N CYS A 38 4.55 -9.76 -1.20
CA CYS A 38 4.86 -9.14 -2.49
C CYS A 38 3.66 -8.37 -3.05
N ALA A 39 2.44 -8.88 -2.84
CA ALA A 39 1.19 -8.20 -3.15
C ALA A 39 0.96 -7.82 -4.63
N LEU A 40 1.84 -8.25 -5.54
CA LEU A 40 1.71 -7.99 -6.96
C LEU A 40 0.46 -8.69 -7.52
N VAL A 41 -0.40 -7.93 -8.18
CA VAL A 41 -1.64 -8.38 -8.81
C VAL A 41 -1.43 -8.51 -10.31
N HIS A 42 -1.75 -9.68 -10.83
CA HIS A 42 -1.85 -9.91 -12.27
C HIS A 42 -3.24 -9.47 -12.74
N LEU A 43 -3.37 -8.21 -13.15
CA LEU A 43 -4.63 -7.57 -13.58
C LEU A 43 -5.50 -8.42 -14.52
N PRO A 44 -4.97 -9.09 -15.57
CA PRO A 44 -5.79 -9.89 -16.48
C PRO A 44 -6.47 -11.10 -15.83
N THR A 45 -5.93 -11.63 -14.73
CA THR A 45 -6.44 -12.85 -14.08
C THR A 45 -6.93 -12.61 -12.65
N GLY A 46 -6.70 -11.42 -12.10
CA GLY A 46 -7.02 -11.07 -10.71
C GLY A 46 -6.22 -11.86 -9.66
N ARG A 47 -5.15 -12.56 -10.07
CA ARG A 47 -4.33 -13.36 -9.16
C ARG A 47 -3.32 -12.49 -8.44
N THR A 48 -3.00 -12.81 -7.19
CA THR A 48 -2.09 -12.01 -6.36
C THR A 48 -0.93 -12.85 -5.83
N CYS A 49 0.27 -12.25 -5.79
CA CYS A 49 1.45 -12.88 -5.21
C CYS A 49 1.40 -12.84 -3.67
N LEU A 50 1.48 -14.01 -3.04
CA LEU A 50 1.41 -14.18 -1.58
C LEU A 50 2.77 -14.49 -0.94
N LEU A 51 3.84 -14.52 -1.74
CA LEU A 51 5.20 -14.68 -1.23
C LEU A 51 5.62 -13.45 -0.41
N GLN A 52 6.68 -13.60 0.38
CA GLN A 52 7.22 -12.47 1.15
C GLN A 52 7.69 -11.34 0.25
N LEU A 53 7.63 -10.12 0.77
CA LEU A 53 8.18 -8.95 0.11
C LEU A 53 9.66 -9.20 -0.24
N ARG A 54 10.05 -8.94 -1.50
CA ARG A 54 11.40 -9.21 -2.05
C ARG A 54 11.84 -10.69 -2.01
N HIS A 55 10.92 -11.63 -2.18
CA HIS A 55 11.25 -13.04 -2.36
C HIS A 55 12.23 -13.27 -3.53
N GLN A 56 13.01 -14.35 -3.44
CA GLN A 56 13.90 -14.78 -4.54
C GLN A 56 13.12 -15.71 -5.49
N GLY A 57 13.22 -15.46 -6.80
CA GLY A 57 12.51 -16.23 -7.83
C GLY A 57 11.29 -15.52 -8.42
N PRO A 58 10.57 -16.17 -9.35
CA PRO A 58 9.39 -15.59 -9.98
C PRO A 58 8.22 -15.44 -8.99
N CYS A 59 7.30 -14.51 -9.28
CA CYS A 59 6.10 -14.34 -8.47
C CYS A 59 5.17 -15.55 -8.60
N GLU A 60 4.71 -16.07 -7.46
CA GLU A 60 3.69 -17.12 -7.42
C GLU A 60 2.31 -16.50 -7.23
N PHE A 61 1.52 -16.52 -8.30
CA PHE A 61 0.20 -15.88 -8.35
C PHE A 61 -0.89 -16.84 -7.90
N HIS A 62 -1.51 -16.53 -6.77
CA HIS A 62 -2.62 -17.30 -6.20
C HIS A 62 -3.97 -16.66 -6.53
N GLY A 63 -5.05 -17.44 -6.41
CA GLY A 63 -6.40 -16.94 -6.63
C GLY A 63 -6.80 -15.86 -5.61
N PRO A 64 -7.82 -15.05 -5.93
CA PRO A 64 -8.30 -14.02 -5.02
C PRO A 64 -8.79 -14.58 -3.67
N GLN A 65 -9.32 -15.81 -3.65
CA GLN A 65 -9.75 -16.51 -2.42
C GLN A 65 -8.59 -16.88 -1.49
N GLU A 66 -7.46 -17.31 -2.03
CA GLU A 66 -6.25 -17.57 -1.22
C GLU A 66 -5.69 -16.25 -0.69
N ALA A 67 -5.73 -15.21 -1.52
CA ALA A 67 -5.22 -13.89 -1.19
C ALA A 67 -6.04 -13.18 -0.09
N GLN A 68 -7.37 -13.36 -0.06
CA GLN A 68 -8.22 -12.91 1.05
C GLN A 68 -8.00 -13.73 2.32
N ASP A 69 -7.70 -15.02 2.22
CA ASP A 69 -7.48 -15.90 3.37
C ASP A 69 -6.21 -15.49 4.13
N VAL A 70 -5.12 -15.21 3.41
CA VAL A 70 -3.86 -14.72 4.00
C VAL A 70 -4.04 -13.41 4.78
N VAL A 71 -4.98 -12.58 4.36
CA VAL A 71 -5.29 -11.30 5.01
C VAL A 71 -6.21 -11.50 6.21
N SER A 72 -7.21 -12.37 6.05
CA SER A 72 -8.23 -12.62 7.07
C SER A 72 -7.74 -13.55 8.20
N GLY A 73 -6.69 -14.35 7.94
CA GLY A 73 -6.15 -15.35 8.86
C GLY A 73 -4.88 -14.93 9.61
N GLY A 74 -4.45 -13.67 9.50
CA GLY A 74 -3.33 -13.13 10.27
C GLY A 74 -3.80 -12.47 11.57
N ASP A 75 -4.12 -13.27 12.59
CA ASP A 75 -4.28 -12.85 14.00
C ASP A 75 -3.03 -13.25 14.82
#